data_AF-A0A6B3GGB6-F1
#
_entry.id   AF-A0A6B3GGB6-F1
#
_cell.length_a   1.000
_cell.length_b   1.000
_cell.length_c   1.000
_cell.angle_alpha   90.00
_cell.angle_beta   90.00
_cell.angle_gamma   90.00
#
_symmetry.space_group_name_H-M   'P 1'
#
loop_
_entity.id
_entity.type
_entity.pdbx_description
1 polymer ?
#
loop_
_entity_poly.entity_id
_entity_poly.type
_entity_poly.pdbx_seq_one_letter_code
_entity_poly.pdbx_strand_id
1 'polypeptide(L)'
;TLVRSHKLVYAAHYYGYTGPRHSGATGIGETTDPRYRDLSRAELFAEMHRSSAYVADTPDRHFTAPVWISEFGVAKDADATDRAWFTNTVDFLVEHDLDFAYWPVVGFHDGDRGNQWGLVRYDGNGERRSVLDPDDWRSTAWRALTSAPGRQGVVEPVRTWSMLKATHADANRSLRAAADWDGGARKLTCPDDQRLIGISQRGQGGLCTDAGAAGLGAPGALSKVTSEAGVTTDWARGFTKYQCSQGQFMTGYSVRGDRVSAVLCAPARVALAGEGRTLWDDRGDSRPASGEGGDYAKGYHKAQCRADEYAAGIAFSTAIGRSGTPDALYCRRLPG
;
A
#
# COMPACT_ATOMS: atom_id res chain seq x y z
N THR A 1 -3.76 13.25 -10.55
CA THR A 1 -3.26 12.27 -9.55
C THR A 1 -1.76 12.25 -9.61
N LEU A 2 -1.06 12.20 -8.46
CA LEU A 2 0.39 12.15 -8.43
C LEU A 2 0.87 10.85 -9.09
N VAL A 3 1.64 10.95 -10.17
CA VAL A 3 2.20 9.79 -10.90
C VAL A 3 3.33 9.14 -10.06
N ARG A 4 3.99 9.90 -9.20
CA ARG A 4 4.92 9.41 -8.16
C ARG A 4 4.20 9.35 -6.81
N SER A 5 4.07 8.14 -6.25
CA SER A 5 3.28 7.83 -5.05
C SER A 5 4.00 8.04 -3.72
N HIS A 6 5.31 8.29 -3.71
CA HIS A 6 6.15 8.39 -2.50
C HIS A 6 5.90 9.65 -1.65
N LYS A 7 4.69 10.21 -1.70
CA LYS A 7 4.29 11.45 -1.01
C LYS A 7 2.94 11.32 -0.30
N LEU A 8 2.45 10.09 -0.12
CA LEU A 8 1.16 9.83 0.51
C LEU A 8 1.39 9.23 1.91
N VAL A 9 0.51 9.62 2.83
CA VAL A 9 0.42 9.10 4.20
C VAL A 9 -1.03 8.67 4.41
N TYR A 10 -1.23 7.52 5.06
CA TYR A 10 -2.57 7.09 5.44
C TYR A 10 -2.97 7.76 6.76
N ALA A 11 -4.16 8.36 6.78
CA ALA A 11 -4.70 9.03 7.95
C ALA A 11 -5.88 8.23 8.54
N ALA A 12 -5.92 8.07 9.86
CA ALA A 12 -7.03 7.43 10.56
C ALA A 12 -7.43 8.21 11.81
N HIS A 13 -8.72 8.25 12.10
CA HIS A 13 -9.29 8.95 13.25
C HIS A 13 -9.99 7.94 14.16
N TYR A 14 -9.70 7.99 15.46
CA TYR A 14 -10.32 7.10 16.45
C TYR A 14 -10.94 7.92 17.58
N TYR A 15 -12.24 7.72 17.79
CA TYR A 15 -12.99 8.33 18.88
C TYR A 15 -13.79 7.26 19.60
N GLY A 16 -13.78 7.27 20.94
CA GLY A 16 -14.46 6.24 21.73
C GLY A 16 -15.92 6.04 21.34
N TYR A 17 -16.61 7.13 20.94
CA TYR A 17 -18.02 7.09 20.54
C TYR A 17 -18.27 6.59 19.10
N THR A 18 -17.27 6.57 18.22
CA THR A 18 -17.39 5.93 16.89
C THR A 18 -16.99 4.47 16.96
N GLY A 19 -17.09 3.72 15.88
CA GLY A 19 -16.67 2.33 15.79
C GLY A 19 -16.48 1.91 14.34
N PRO A 20 -15.99 0.68 14.08
CA PRO A 20 -15.71 0.20 12.72
C PRO A 20 -16.91 0.24 11.79
N ARG A 21 -18.11 0.12 12.37
CA ARG A 21 -19.41 0.21 11.70
C ARG A 21 -20.39 1.14 12.44
N HIS A 22 -19.90 1.94 13.39
CA HIS A 22 -20.70 2.86 14.19
C HIS A 22 -20.27 4.31 13.96
N SER A 23 -21.16 5.16 13.47
CA SER A 23 -20.84 6.55 13.09
C SER A 23 -20.60 7.48 14.28
N GLY A 24 -21.03 7.08 15.48
CA GLY A 24 -21.09 7.94 16.65
C GLY A 24 -22.43 8.62 16.86
N ALA A 25 -23.40 8.37 15.99
CA ALA A 25 -24.77 8.84 16.17
C ALA A 25 -25.41 8.25 17.45
N THR A 26 -26.31 9.00 18.05
CA THR A 26 -27.22 8.53 19.11
C THR A 26 -28.64 8.85 18.66
N GLY A 27 -29.58 7.91 18.82
CA GLY A 27 -30.96 8.05 18.39
C GLY A 27 -31.18 7.74 16.90
N ILE A 28 -31.78 8.65 16.14
CA ILE A 28 -32.08 8.41 14.72
C ILE A 28 -30.77 8.26 13.94
N GLY A 29 -30.57 7.09 13.32
CA GLY A 29 -29.34 6.76 12.59
C GLY A 29 -28.26 6.07 13.43
N GLU A 30 -28.54 5.79 14.72
CA GLU A 30 -27.70 4.93 15.55
C GLU A 30 -27.75 3.48 15.08
N THR A 31 -26.60 2.82 15.09
CA THR A 31 -26.44 1.40 14.76
C THR A 31 -26.28 0.59 16.04
N THR A 32 -26.58 -0.71 16.02
CA THR A 32 -26.32 -1.61 17.15
C THR A 32 -24.89 -2.18 17.16
N ASP A 33 -24.05 -1.82 16.18
CA ASP A 33 -22.65 -2.21 16.13
C ASP A 33 -21.86 -1.58 17.30
N PRO A 34 -20.84 -2.27 17.84
CA PRO A 34 -20.06 -1.74 18.97
C PRO A 34 -19.29 -0.49 18.59
N ARG A 35 -19.18 0.46 19.53
CA ARG A 35 -18.27 1.59 19.47
C ARG A 35 -16.87 1.15 19.90
N TYR A 36 -15.84 1.92 19.58
CA TYR A 36 -14.47 1.63 19.99
C TYR A 36 -14.32 1.57 21.51
N ARG A 37 -15.09 2.38 22.25
CA ARG A 37 -15.11 2.34 23.72
C ARG A 37 -15.73 1.07 24.30
N ASP A 38 -16.53 0.35 23.50
CA ASP A 38 -17.21 -0.88 23.93
C ASP A 38 -16.37 -2.13 23.67
N LEU A 39 -15.31 -2.02 22.87
CA LEU A 39 -14.41 -3.12 22.56
C LEU A 39 -13.52 -3.44 23.77
N SER A 40 -13.29 -4.73 24.02
CA SER A 40 -12.21 -5.13 24.92
C SER A 40 -10.86 -4.65 24.37
N ARG A 41 -9.83 -4.58 25.23
CA ARG A 41 -8.48 -4.18 24.80
C ARG A 41 -7.99 -4.98 23.60
N ALA A 42 -8.14 -6.31 23.63
CA ALA A 42 -7.70 -7.19 22.55
C ALA A 42 -8.45 -6.93 21.24
N GLU A 43 -9.76 -6.69 21.31
CA GLU A 43 -10.58 -6.35 20.13
C GLU A 43 -10.23 -4.98 19.57
N LEU A 44 -10.01 -3.98 20.44
CA LEU A 44 -9.59 -2.64 20.04
C LEU A 44 -8.24 -2.68 19.32
N PHE A 45 -7.26 -3.40 19.87
CA PHE A 45 -5.93 -3.56 19.25
C PHE A 45 -6.03 -4.25 17.89
N ALA A 46 -6.76 -5.36 17.82
CA ALA A 46 -6.96 -6.09 16.58
C ALA A 46 -7.63 -5.22 15.51
N GLU A 47 -8.61 -4.41 15.91
CA GLU A 47 -9.33 -3.54 15.00
C GLU A 47 -8.50 -2.34 14.54
N MET A 48 -7.80 -1.65 15.45
CA MET A 48 -6.90 -0.54 15.10
C MET A 48 -5.79 -1.02 14.16
N HIS A 49 -5.20 -2.21 14.42
CA HIS A 49 -4.24 -2.81 13.51
C HIS A 49 -4.87 -3.12 12.16
N ARG A 50 -6.02 -3.80 12.11
CA ARG A 50 -6.70 -4.18 10.86
C ARG A 50 -7.14 -2.98 10.02
N SER A 51 -7.51 -1.87 10.66
CA SER A 51 -8.05 -0.70 9.98
C SER A 51 -6.99 0.32 9.58
N SER A 52 -5.87 0.43 10.30
CA SER A 52 -4.80 1.38 9.99
C SER A 52 -3.38 0.81 10.15
N ALA A 53 -3.00 0.27 11.32
CA ALA A 53 -1.58 0.00 11.61
C ALA A 53 -0.94 -1.07 10.71
N TYR A 54 -1.72 -2.02 10.17
CA TYR A 54 -1.21 -3.04 9.23
C TYR A 54 -0.48 -2.44 8.02
N VAL A 55 -0.82 -1.20 7.64
CA VAL A 55 -0.19 -0.44 6.56
C VAL A 55 1.26 -0.11 6.90
N ALA A 56 1.57 0.23 8.15
CA ALA A 56 2.93 0.49 8.61
C ALA A 56 3.65 -0.81 9.01
N ASP A 57 2.94 -1.74 9.65
CA ASP A 57 3.54 -2.91 10.31
C ASP A 57 3.78 -4.12 9.39
N THR A 58 3.20 -4.11 8.19
CA THR A 58 3.41 -5.19 7.22
C THR A 58 4.39 -4.72 6.15
N PRO A 59 5.70 -4.95 6.32
CA PRO A 59 6.69 -4.52 5.35
C PRO A 59 6.53 -5.26 4.02
N ASP A 60 7.08 -4.65 2.98
CA ASP A 60 7.16 -5.26 1.64
C ASP A 60 5.81 -5.69 1.08
N ARG A 61 4.79 -4.84 1.25
CA ARG A 61 3.47 -4.98 0.64
C ARG A 61 3.19 -3.80 -0.26
N HIS A 62 2.35 -4.01 -1.26
CA HIS A 62 1.93 -2.96 -2.20
C HIS A 62 1.12 -1.83 -1.54
N PHE A 63 0.71 -2.01 -0.28
CA PHE A 63 0.00 -1.03 0.51
C PHE A 63 0.87 -0.41 1.61
N THR A 64 2.12 -0.84 1.79
CA THR A 64 2.97 -0.35 2.88
C THR A 64 3.24 1.14 2.72
N ALA A 65 2.96 1.93 3.75
CA ALA A 65 3.13 3.37 3.77
C ALA A 65 3.18 3.91 5.20
N PRO A 66 3.64 5.15 5.42
CA PRO A 66 3.49 5.81 6.71
C PRO A 66 2.00 5.96 7.08
N VAL A 67 1.72 5.82 8.38
CA VAL A 67 0.39 5.98 8.97
C VAL A 67 0.45 7.10 10.01
N TRP A 68 -0.52 8.00 9.94
CA TRP A 68 -0.72 9.07 10.91
C TRP A 68 -2.10 8.94 11.54
N ILE A 69 -2.16 8.72 12.85
CA ILE A 69 -3.41 8.80 13.61
C ILE A 69 -3.73 10.28 13.82
N SER A 70 -4.32 10.89 12.79
CA SER A 70 -4.45 12.34 12.67
C SER A 70 -5.48 12.96 13.62
N GLU A 71 -6.38 12.15 14.19
CA GLU A 71 -7.23 12.60 15.28
C GLU A 71 -7.57 11.46 16.25
N PHE A 72 -7.42 11.76 17.53
CA PHE A 72 -8.02 11.03 18.65
C PHE A 72 -8.07 11.96 19.85
N GLY A 73 -8.94 11.69 20.81
CA GLY A 73 -9.02 12.50 22.02
C GLY A 73 -10.10 12.02 22.97
N VAL A 74 -10.10 12.56 24.18
CA VAL A 74 -11.11 12.25 25.19
C VAL A 74 -11.32 13.45 26.11
N ALA A 75 -12.54 13.61 26.61
CA ALA A 75 -12.88 14.68 27.53
C ALA A 75 -12.28 14.45 28.94
N LYS A 76 -11.92 15.53 29.65
CA LYS A 76 -11.50 15.50 31.07
C LYS A 76 -12.60 14.92 31.98
N ASP A 77 -13.86 15.19 31.70
CA ASP A 77 -15.02 14.70 32.45
C ASP A 77 -15.55 13.35 31.96
N ALA A 78 -14.76 12.63 31.15
CA ALA A 78 -15.11 11.31 30.64
C ALA A 78 -15.41 10.29 31.75
N ASP A 79 -16.29 9.35 31.43
CA ASP A 79 -16.64 8.21 32.29
C ASP A 79 -15.54 7.12 32.30
N ALA A 80 -15.74 6.07 33.09
CA ALA A 80 -14.76 4.99 33.24
C ALA A 80 -14.49 4.22 31.92
N THR A 81 -15.50 4.09 31.06
CA THR A 81 -15.38 3.35 29.79
C THR A 81 -14.54 4.14 28.79
N ASP A 82 -14.80 5.43 28.65
CA ASP A 82 -13.99 6.32 27.80
C ASP A 82 -12.55 6.45 28.31
N ARG A 83 -12.34 6.46 29.63
CA ARG A 83 -11.01 6.46 30.25
C ARG A 83 -10.22 5.20 29.89
N ALA A 84 -10.86 4.04 29.98
CA ALA A 84 -10.26 2.77 29.61
C ALA A 84 -9.91 2.72 28.12
N TRP A 85 -10.83 3.16 27.26
CA TRP A 85 -10.60 3.29 25.83
C TRP A 85 -9.39 4.17 25.52
N PHE A 86 -9.33 5.39 26.06
CA PHE A 86 -8.22 6.31 25.79
C PHE A 86 -6.88 5.74 26.23
N THR A 87 -6.84 5.11 27.40
CA THR A 87 -5.62 4.46 27.92
C THR A 87 -5.18 3.32 26.99
N ASN A 88 -6.10 2.45 26.56
CA ASN A 88 -5.79 1.39 25.61
C ASN A 88 -5.35 1.93 24.24
N THR A 89 -5.98 2.99 23.73
CA THR A 89 -5.58 3.63 22.48
C THR A 89 -4.16 4.21 22.59
N VAL A 90 -3.84 4.91 23.67
CA VAL A 90 -2.48 5.42 23.89
C VAL A 90 -1.45 4.29 23.95
N ASP A 91 -1.75 3.22 24.68
CA ASP A 91 -0.86 2.05 24.74
C ASP A 91 -0.63 1.45 23.35
N PHE A 92 -1.68 1.37 22.51
CA PHE A 92 -1.56 0.90 21.14
C PHE A 92 -0.65 1.80 20.29
N LEU A 93 -0.80 3.13 20.39
CA LEU A 93 0.05 4.08 19.65
C LEU A 93 1.53 3.93 20.05
N VAL A 94 1.80 3.75 21.34
CA VAL A 94 3.16 3.55 21.85
C VAL A 94 3.73 2.20 21.41
N GLU A 95 2.94 1.12 21.50
CA GLU A 95 3.37 -0.23 21.13
C GLU A 95 3.72 -0.35 19.64
N HIS A 96 2.99 0.37 18.79
CA HIS A 96 3.15 0.33 17.33
C HIS A 96 3.99 1.50 16.76
N ASP A 97 4.55 2.37 17.62
CA ASP A 97 5.35 3.55 17.21
C ASP A 97 4.65 4.40 16.13
N LEU A 98 3.35 4.66 16.31
CA LEU A 98 2.53 5.38 15.34
C LEU A 98 2.57 6.89 15.55
N ASP A 99 2.81 7.63 14.47
CA ASP A 99 2.66 9.09 14.45
C ASP A 99 1.21 9.48 14.75
N PHE A 100 1.02 10.59 15.48
CA PHE A 100 -0.31 10.99 15.95
C PHE A 100 -0.54 12.50 15.97
N ALA A 101 -1.80 12.90 16.03
CA ALA A 101 -2.23 14.24 16.44
C ALA A 101 -3.46 14.15 17.35
N TYR A 102 -3.38 14.82 18.50
CA TYR A 102 -4.45 14.84 19.48
C TYR A 102 -5.47 15.93 19.15
N TRP A 103 -6.76 15.62 19.27
CA TRP A 103 -7.85 16.55 18.99
C TRP A 103 -8.66 16.96 20.25
N PRO A 104 -8.77 18.27 20.56
CA PRO A 104 -7.95 19.38 20.10
C PRO A 104 -6.77 19.63 21.05
N VAL A 105 -5.69 20.23 20.55
CA VAL A 105 -4.61 20.71 21.43
C VAL A 105 -5.06 21.91 22.26
N VAL A 106 -5.79 22.86 21.63
CA VAL A 106 -6.20 24.12 22.27
C VAL A 106 -7.72 24.21 22.36
N GLY A 107 -8.22 24.66 23.50
CA GLY A 107 -9.64 24.95 23.73
C GLY A 107 -9.86 26.17 24.60
N PHE A 108 -11.14 26.46 24.88
CA PHE A 108 -11.56 27.52 25.79
C PHE A 108 -12.34 26.94 26.96
N HIS A 109 -12.23 27.55 28.14
CA HIS A 109 -13.03 27.21 29.31
C HIS A 109 -13.62 28.44 30.00
N ASP A 110 -14.64 28.22 30.82
CA ASP A 110 -15.20 29.16 31.79
C ASP A 110 -15.35 28.42 33.12
N GLY A 111 -14.59 28.80 34.14
CA GLY A 111 -14.57 28.11 35.44
C GLY A 111 -14.29 26.59 35.33
N ASP A 112 -13.28 26.20 34.55
CA ASP A 112 -12.92 24.80 34.21
C ASP A 112 -13.99 24.02 33.41
N ARG A 113 -15.05 24.68 32.94
CA ARG A 113 -16.10 24.08 32.10
C ARG A 113 -15.93 24.48 30.64
N GLY A 114 -16.42 23.65 29.73
CA GLY A 114 -16.28 23.89 28.29
C GLY A 114 -15.01 23.28 27.70
N ASN A 115 -15.14 22.84 26.45
CA ASN A 115 -14.13 22.14 25.65
C ASN A 115 -13.25 21.19 26.48
N GLN A 116 -13.87 20.25 27.21
CA GLN A 116 -13.14 19.32 28.09
C GLN A 116 -12.14 18.42 27.35
N TRP A 117 -12.16 18.43 26.02
CA TRP A 117 -11.29 17.65 25.16
C TRP A 117 -9.89 18.27 25.05
N GLY A 118 -9.76 19.59 25.15
CA GLY A 118 -8.49 20.31 24.98
C GLY A 118 -7.37 19.85 25.92
N LEU A 119 -6.15 19.70 25.39
CA LEU A 119 -4.94 19.47 26.19
C LEU A 119 -4.48 20.73 26.91
N VAL A 120 -4.73 21.90 26.32
CA VAL A 120 -4.51 23.21 26.93
C VAL A 120 -5.76 24.03 26.69
N ARG A 121 -6.30 24.64 27.74
CA ARG A 121 -7.54 25.42 27.67
C ARG A 121 -7.31 26.77 28.35
N TYR A 122 -7.86 27.82 27.77
CA TYR A 122 -7.77 29.18 28.31
C TYR A 122 -9.15 29.76 28.58
N ASP A 123 -9.29 30.58 29.62
CA ASP A 123 -10.48 31.42 29.81
C ASP A 123 -10.33 32.82 29.22
N GLY A 124 -11.37 33.64 29.37
CA GLY A 124 -11.40 35.03 28.90
C GLY A 124 -10.41 35.97 29.60
N ASN A 125 -9.87 35.57 30.76
CA ASN A 125 -8.82 36.31 31.48
C ASN A 125 -7.42 35.78 31.17
N GLY A 126 -7.30 34.71 30.38
CA GLY A 126 -6.05 34.04 30.06
C GLY A 126 -5.58 33.04 31.12
N GLU A 127 -6.42 32.67 32.10
CA GLU A 127 -6.12 31.55 33.00
C GLU A 127 -6.01 30.27 32.18
N ARG A 128 -4.98 29.45 32.47
CA ARG A 128 -4.66 28.25 31.71
C ARG A 128 -4.94 26.99 32.53
N ARG A 129 -5.66 26.05 31.93
CA ARG A 129 -5.74 24.65 32.35
C ARG A 129 -5.00 23.74 31.37
N SER A 130 -4.37 22.69 31.87
CA SER A 130 -3.56 21.77 31.07
C SER A 130 -3.82 20.31 31.43
N VAL A 131 -3.66 19.42 30.45
CA VAL A 131 -3.61 17.97 30.63
C VAL A 131 -2.52 17.54 31.61
N LEU A 132 -1.53 18.39 31.89
CA LEU A 132 -0.45 18.12 32.84
C LEU A 132 -0.78 18.55 34.27
N ASP A 133 -1.92 19.22 34.49
CA ASP A 133 -2.35 19.64 35.83
C ASP A 133 -2.66 18.41 36.71
N PRO A 134 -2.42 18.45 38.03
CA PRO A 134 -2.58 17.29 38.91
C PRO A 134 -3.99 16.69 38.96
N ASP A 135 -5.02 17.48 38.61
CA ASP A 135 -6.42 17.07 38.63
C ASP A 135 -6.92 16.53 37.28
N ASP A 136 -6.06 16.48 36.26
CA ASP A 136 -6.39 15.87 34.97
C ASP A 136 -5.89 14.42 34.90
N TRP A 137 -6.83 13.48 34.86
CA TRP A 137 -6.54 12.05 34.85
C TRP A 137 -5.83 11.59 33.56
N ARG A 138 -5.96 12.35 32.46
CA ARG A 138 -5.33 12.05 31.17
C ARG A 138 -3.82 12.22 31.23
N SER A 139 -3.30 12.95 32.23
CA SER A 139 -1.88 13.31 32.38
C SER A 139 -0.93 12.11 32.29
N THR A 140 -1.28 10.99 32.93
CA THR A 140 -0.44 9.78 32.94
C THR A 140 -0.26 9.20 31.54
N ALA A 141 -1.36 8.99 30.81
CA ALA A 141 -1.32 8.45 29.46
C ALA A 141 -0.68 9.45 28.48
N TRP A 142 -0.97 10.75 28.62
CA TRP A 142 -0.34 11.77 27.78
C TRP A 142 1.19 11.83 27.95
N ARG A 143 1.69 11.72 29.19
CA ARG A 143 3.13 11.61 29.44
C ARG A 143 3.71 10.34 28.83
N ALA A 144 3.06 9.19 29.03
CA ALA A 144 3.52 7.93 28.46
C ALA A 144 3.67 8.02 26.93
N LEU A 145 2.68 8.60 26.24
CA LEU A 145 2.72 8.80 24.79
C LEU A 145 3.85 9.73 24.35
N THR A 146 4.00 10.89 25.00
CA THR A 146 4.97 11.92 24.58
C THR A 146 6.40 11.63 25.03
N SER A 147 6.60 10.73 26.00
CA SER A 147 7.93 10.27 26.42
C SER A 147 8.32 8.91 25.87
N ALA A 148 7.45 8.27 25.06
CA ALA A 148 7.73 6.95 24.49
C ALA A 148 9.02 6.99 23.65
N PRO A 149 9.90 5.99 23.76
CA PRO A 149 11.08 5.89 22.90
C PRO A 149 10.66 5.43 21.49
N GLY A 150 10.21 6.37 20.67
CA GLY A 150 9.92 6.13 19.25
C GLY A 150 11.17 6.13 18.38
N ARG A 151 11.03 5.76 17.10
CA ARG A 151 12.14 5.82 16.14
C ARG A 151 12.61 7.26 15.93
N GLN A 152 13.89 7.52 16.17
CA GLN A 152 14.50 8.84 16.00
C GLN A 152 15.52 8.86 14.87
N GLY A 153 15.78 10.05 14.31
CA GLY A 153 16.78 10.27 13.28
C GLY A 153 16.29 9.96 11.86
N VAL A 154 17.23 9.64 10.97
CA VAL A 154 16.93 9.37 9.56
C VAL A 154 16.20 8.02 9.44
N VAL A 155 15.07 8.03 8.73
CA VAL A 155 14.38 6.81 8.31
C VAL A 155 14.99 6.36 6.99
N GLU A 156 15.66 5.21 7.00
CA GLU A 156 16.25 4.63 5.80
C GLU A 156 15.19 4.36 4.73
N PRO A 157 15.49 4.60 3.44
CA PRO A 157 14.61 4.23 2.35
C PRO A 157 14.29 2.73 2.39
N VAL A 158 12.99 2.42 2.31
CA VAL A 158 12.52 1.03 2.25
C VAL A 158 12.24 0.63 0.81
N ARG A 159 12.25 -0.68 0.55
CA ARG A 159 11.83 -1.25 -0.73
C ARG A 159 10.37 -0.89 -0.98
N THR A 160 10.06 -0.49 -2.20
CA THR A 160 8.72 -0.08 -2.60
C THR A 160 8.07 -1.15 -3.46
N TRP A 161 6.77 -1.31 -3.24
CA TRP A 161 5.92 -2.24 -3.97
C TRP A 161 4.69 -1.47 -4.42
N SER A 162 4.30 -1.61 -5.69
CA SER A 162 3.15 -0.87 -6.22
C SER A 162 2.25 -1.79 -7.02
N MET A 163 1.00 -1.84 -6.60
CA MET A 163 -0.05 -2.55 -7.32
C MET A 163 -0.56 -1.68 -8.48
N LEU A 164 -0.63 -2.28 -9.66
CA LEU A 164 -1.29 -1.73 -10.82
C LEU A 164 -2.66 -2.40 -10.93
N LYS A 165 -3.75 -1.62 -10.93
CA LYS A 165 -5.11 -2.14 -11.09
C LYS A 165 -5.75 -1.51 -12.32
N ALA A 166 -5.84 -2.28 -13.40
CA ALA A 166 -6.34 -1.78 -14.67
C ALA A 166 -7.77 -2.21 -14.99
N THR A 167 -8.55 -2.76 -14.04
CA THR A 167 -9.88 -3.36 -14.27
C THR A 167 -10.80 -2.56 -15.21
N HIS A 168 -10.82 -1.23 -15.10
CA HIS A 168 -11.71 -0.36 -15.89
C HIS A 168 -11.00 0.76 -16.65
N ALA A 169 -9.70 0.97 -16.42
CA ALA A 169 -8.93 2.08 -16.99
C ALA A 169 -7.44 1.74 -16.97
N ASP A 170 -6.62 2.60 -17.58
CA ASP A 170 -5.17 2.48 -17.48
C ASP A 170 -4.68 2.59 -16.04
N ALA A 171 -3.77 1.69 -15.68
CA ALA A 171 -2.91 1.78 -14.50
C ALA A 171 -1.50 2.19 -14.93
N ASN A 172 -1.41 3.35 -15.59
CA ASN A 172 -0.12 3.92 -15.98
C ASN A 172 0.44 4.78 -14.84
N ARG A 173 1.66 4.45 -14.38
CA ARG A 173 2.39 5.17 -13.33
C ARG A 173 3.75 5.67 -13.81
N SER A 174 4.03 5.62 -15.11
CA SER A 174 5.27 6.10 -15.71
C SER A 174 5.07 7.47 -16.37
N LEU A 175 5.99 8.40 -16.13
CA LEU A 175 6.04 9.65 -16.89
C LEU A 175 6.66 9.43 -18.28
N ARG A 176 7.57 8.46 -18.41
CA ARG A 176 8.18 8.07 -19.69
C ARG A 176 7.19 7.42 -20.65
N ALA A 177 6.12 6.83 -20.13
CA ALA A 177 5.05 6.22 -20.89
C ALA A 177 3.74 7.03 -20.84
N ALA A 178 3.80 8.35 -20.58
CA ALA A 178 2.60 9.18 -20.39
C ALA A 178 1.67 9.24 -21.62
N ALA A 179 2.23 9.08 -22.82
CA ALA A 179 1.44 8.96 -24.05
C ALA A 179 0.73 7.61 -24.14
N ASP A 180 -0.36 7.55 -24.91
CA ASP A 180 -1.03 6.29 -25.24
C ASP A 180 -0.11 5.41 -26.13
N TRP A 181 0.70 4.57 -25.48
CA TRP A 181 1.70 3.74 -26.14
C TRP A 181 1.09 2.50 -26.85
N ASP A 182 -0.17 2.18 -26.59
CA ASP A 182 -0.90 1.09 -27.24
C ASP A 182 -2.39 1.40 -27.43
N GLY A 183 -2.69 2.21 -28.43
CA GLY A 183 -4.02 2.78 -28.69
C GLY A 183 -5.17 1.79 -28.54
N GLY A 184 -6.12 2.09 -27.67
CA GLY A 184 -7.33 1.26 -27.42
C GLY A 184 -7.11 0.01 -26.55
N ALA A 185 -5.92 -0.18 -26.00
CA ALA A 185 -5.65 -1.18 -24.96
C ALA A 185 -5.56 -0.53 -23.59
N ARG A 186 -5.93 -1.25 -22.53
CA ARG A 186 -5.68 -0.86 -21.13
C ARG A 186 -4.21 -1.12 -20.80
N LYS A 187 -3.53 -0.17 -20.19
CA LYS A 187 -2.08 -0.21 -19.92
C LYS A 187 -1.79 -0.37 -18.43
N LEU A 188 -0.95 -1.33 -18.08
CA LEU A 188 -0.37 -1.50 -16.77
C LEU A 188 1.10 -1.13 -16.90
N THR A 189 1.51 0.01 -16.34
CA THR A 189 2.89 0.49 -16.46
C THR A 189 3.41 0.97 -15.12
N CYS A 190 4.55 0.42 -14.70
CA CYS A 190 5.17 0.72 -13.42
C CYS A 190 5.67 2.16 -13.32
N PRO A 191 5.83 2.68 -12.09
CA PRO A 191 6.65 3.87 -11.83
C PRO A 191 8.03 3.78 -12.47
N ASP A 192 8.59 4.92 -12.91
CA ASP A 192 9.85 4.97 -13.67
C ASP A 192 11.08 4.46 -12.88
N ASP A 193 10.99 4.41 -11.56
CA ASP A 193 11.99 3.90 -10.62
C ASP A 193 11.81 2.41 -10.27
N GLN A 194 10.73 1.78 -10.74
CA GLN A 194 10.40 0.38 -10.50
C GLN A 194 10.37 -0.45 -11.79
N ARG A 195 10.40 -1.77 -11.65
CA ARG A 195 10.19 -2.72 -12.75
C ARG A 195 8.92 -3.53 -12.52
N LEU A 196 8.34 -4.05 -13.60
CA LEU A 196 7.26 -5.03 -13.49
C LEU A 196 7.85 -6.34 -12.96
N ILE A 197 7.21 -6.89 -11.93
CA ILE A 197 7.62 -8.14 -11.29
C ILE A 197 6.49 -9.16 -11.19
N GLY A 198 5.24 -8.74 -11.39
CA GLY A 198 4.10 -9.64 -11.36
C GLY A 198 3.00 -9.27 -12.35
N ILE A 199 2.30 -10.30 -12.80
CA ILE A 199 1.08 -10.24 -13.63
C ILE A 199 -0.05 -10.97 -12.90
N SER A 200 -1.27 -10.78 -13.38
CA SER A 200 -2.42 -11.57 -12.95
C SER A 200 -3.21 -12.11 -14.13
N GLN A 201 -3.95 -13.18 -13.84
CA GLN A 201 -4.89 -13.78 -14.76
C GLN A 201 -5.85 -12.70 -15.28
N ARG A 202 -6.21 -12.81 -16.57
CA ARG A 202 -7.08 -11.83 -17.27
C ARG A 202 -6.55 -10.40 -17.30
N GLY A 203 -5.28 -10.16 -16.96
CA GLY A 203 -4.68 -8.83 -16.97
C GLY A 203 -5.31 -7.84 -16.00
N GLN A 204 -5.86 -8.33 -14.88
CA GLN A 204 -6.62 -7.53 -13.92
C GLN A 204 -5.75 -6.70 -13.00
N GLY A 205 -4.49 -7.09 -12.80
CA GLY A 205 -3.50 -6.31 -12.10
C GLY A 205 -2.06 -6.73 -12.38
N GLY A 206 -1.14 -5.85 -11.99
CA GLY A 206 0.29 -6.07 -12.04
C GLY A 206 0.95 -5.63 -10.74
N LEU A 207 2.19 -6.08 -10.55
CA LEU A 207 3.00 -5.70 -9.40
C LEU A 207 4.31 -5.11 -9.89
N CYS A 208 4.70 -4.00 -9.27
CA CYS A 208 5.94 -3.30 -9.52
C CYS A 208 6.80 -3.27 -8.26
N THR A 209 8.12 -3.26 -8.41
CA THR A 209 9.03 -3.09 -7.28
C THR A 209 10.38 -2.52 -7.70
N ASP A 210 11.05 -1.88 -6.74
CA ASP A 210 12.47 -1.51 -6.78
C ASP A 210 13.36 -2.52 -6.01
N ALA A 211 12.76 -3.50 -5.31
CA ALA A 211 13.45 -4.48 -4.50
C ALA A 211 14.52 -5.20 -5.31
N GLY A 212 15.73 -5.35 -4.75
CA GLY A 212 16.88 -5.99 -5.39
C GLY A 212 17.57 -5.16 -6.48
N ALA A 213 16.92 -4.14 -7.07
CA ALA A 213 17.52 -3.30 -8.11
C ALA A 213 16.83 -1.93 -8.23
N ALA A 214 17.08 -1.04 -7.27
CA ALA A 214 16.46 0.28 -7.24
C ALA A 214 16.84 1.13 -8.45
N GLY A 215 15.87 1.54 -9.27
CA GLY A 215 16.08 2.37 -10.46
C GLY A 215 16.73 1.65 -11.64
N LEU A 216 16.53 0.34 -11.82
CA LEU A 216 17.15 -0.49 -12.88
C LEU A 216 17.17 0.14 -14.29
N GLY A 217 16.21 0.99 -14.62
CA GLY A 217 16.09 1.68 -15.91
C GLY A 217 17.28 2.58 -16.26
N ALA A 218 17.78 2.45 -17.48
CA ALA A 218 18.64 3.43 -18.13
C ALA A 218 17.82 4.53 -18.82
N PRO A 219 18.44 5.69 -19.11
CA PRO A 219 17.95 6.61 -20.13
C PRO A 219 17.78 5.89 -21.47
N GLY A 220 16.75 6.26 -22.23
CA GLY A 220 16.49 5.69 -23.55
C GLY A 220 15.00 5.52 -23.86
N ALA A 221 14.71 5.16 -25.11
CA ALA A 221 13.35 4.92 -25.56
C ALA A 221 12.77 3.64 -24.95
N LEU A 222 11.49 3.68 -24.59
CA LEU A 222 10.72 2.48 -24.28
C LEU A 222 10.37 1.76 -25.60
N SER A 223 10.44 0.43 -25.61
CA SER A 223 10.08 -0.38 -26.77
C SER A 223 8.78 -1.15 -26.50
N LYS A 224 7.86 -1.09 -27.45
CA LYS A 224 6.64 -1.90 -27.45
C LYS A 224 6.89 -3.20 -28.21
N VAL A 225 6.58 -4.33 -27.60
CA VAL A 225 6.71 -5.67 -28.19
C VAL A 225 5.32 -6.25 -28.44
N THR A 226 5.05 -6.62 -29.70
CA THR A 226 3.77 -7.17 -30.16
C THR A 226 3.94 -8.45 -30.98
N SER A 227 5.13 -9.08 -30.95
CA SER A 227 5.42 -10.30 -31.68
C SER A 227 6.51 -11.13 -30.98
N GLU A 228 6.69 -12.37 -31.44
CA GLU A 228 7.73 -13.28 -30.94
C GLU A 228 9.13 -13.01 -31.55
N ALA A 229 9.30 -11.91 -32.30
CA ALA A 229 10.57 -11.65 -33.01
C ALA A 229 11.80 -11.54 -32.08
N GLY A 230 11.60 -11.17 -30.81
CA GLY A 230 12.65 -11.10 -29.79
C GLY A 230 12.82 -12.37 -28.94
N VAL A 231 12.09 -13.45 -29.24
CA VAL A 231 12.11 -14.70 -28.47
C VAL A 231 13.29 -15.56 -28.93
N THR A 232 14.20 -15.85 -28.01
CA THR A 232 15.41 -16.64 -28.28
C THR A 232 15.29 -18.11 -27.87
N THR A 233 14.33 -18.42 -27.00
CA THR A 233 14.15 -19.76 -26.42
C THR A 233 12.67 -20.02 -26.20
N ASP A 234 12.20 -21.26 -26.43
CA ASP A 234 10.79 -21.63 -26.20
C ASP A 234 10.49 -21.85 -24.70
N TRP A 235 10.51 -20.79 -23.90
CA TRP A 235 10.33 -20.83 -22.45
C TRP A 235 8.89 -21.10 -21.99
N ALA A 236 7.92 -21.00 -22.90
CA ALA A 236 6.51 -21.34 -22.68
C ALA A 236 5.98 -22.10 -23.91
N ARG A 237 6.32 -23.39 -23.98
CA ARG A 237 6.00 -24.24 -25.13
C ARG A 237 4.49 -24.31 -25.40
N GLY A 238 4.12 -24.05 -26.65
CA GLY A 238 2.71 -24.04 -27.10
C GLY A 238 1.97 -22.71 -26.90
N PHE A 239 2.67 -21.65 -26.46
CA PHE A 239 2.12 -20.32 -26.23
C PHE A 239 2.80 -19.28 -27.13
N THR A 240 2.10 -18.19 -27.42
CA THR A 240 2.68 -16.99 -27.99
C THR A 240 3.40 -16.21 -26.90
N LYS A 241 4.60 -15.67 -27.18
CA LYS A 241 5.45 -14.98 -26.20
C LYS A 241 5.81 -13.58 -26.66
N TYR A 242 5.52 -12.57 -25.84
CA TYR A 242 6.07 -11.23 -26.01
C TYR A 242 7.21 -11.04 -25.02
N GLN A 243 8.43 -10.87 -25.54
CA GLN A 243 9.66 -10.85 -24.76
C GLN A 243 10.48 -9.59 -25.09
N CYS A 244 10.99 -8.94 -24.03
CA CYS A 244 11.93 -7.85 -24.16
C CYS A 244 13.27 -8.31 -24.74
N SER A 245 13.90 -7.46 -25.56
CA SER A 245 15.22 -7.74 -26.14
C SER A 245 16.31 -7.82 -25.06
N GLN A 246 17.49 -8.33 -25.44
CA GLN A 246 18.65 -8.36 -24.55
C GLN A 246 18.97 -6.96 -24.00
N GLY A 247 19.32 -6.88 -22.71
CA GLY A 247 19.57 -5.61 -22.03
C GLY A 247 18.31 -4.81 -21.67
N GLN A 248 17.12 -5.36 -21.92
CA GLN A 248 15.84 -4.75 -21.53
C GLN A 248 15.08 -5.61 -20.52
N PHE A 249 14.20 -4.96 -19.77
CA PHE A 249 13.27 -5.59 -18.84
C PHE A 249 11.86 -5.03 -19.03
N MET A 250 10.86 -5.76 -18.56
CA MET A 250 9.47 -5.31 -18.61
C MET A 250 9.22 -4.20 -17.60
N THR A 251 8.71 -3.06 -18.10
CA THR A 251 8.19 -1.98 -17.27
C THR A 251 6.66 -1.90 -17.30
N GLY A 252 6.01 -2.69 -18.17
CA GLY A 252 4.57 -2.75 -18.27
C GLY A 252 4.06 -3.74 -19.31
N TYR A 253 2.75 -3.86 -19.42
CA TYR A 253 2.04 -4.63 -20.44
C TYR A 253 0.64 -4.04 -20.66
N SER A 254 -0.01 -4.44 -21.75
CA SER A 254 -1.34 -3.95 -22.11
C SER A 254 -2.28 -5.09 -22.50
N VAL A 255 -3.59 -4.82 -22.34
CA VAL A 255 -4.65 -5.77 -22.68
C VAL A 255 -5.81 -5.12 -23.45
N ARG A 256 -6.42 -5.85 -24.39
CA ARG A 256 -7.66 -5.48 -25.10
C ARG A 256 -8.77 -6.41 -24.66
N GLY A 257 -9.76 -5.87 -23.93
CA GLY A 257 -10.52 -6.73 -23.03
C GLY A 257 -9.52 -7.38 -22.06
N ASP A 258 -9.50 -8.70 -21.98
CA ASP A 258 -8.54 -9.44 -21.14
C ASP A 258 -7.36 -10.03 -21.94
N ARG A 259 -7.35 -9.85 -23.27
CA ARG A 259 -6.33 -10.42 -24.16
C ARG A 259 -5.05 -9.59 -24.14
N VAL A 260 -3.89 -10.24 -23.99
CA VAL A 260 -2.57 -9.60 -24.11
C VAL A 260 -2.45 -8.90 -25.46
N SER A 261 -2.13 -7.61 -25.43
CA SER A 261 -1.97 -6.76 -26.61
C SER A 261 -0.50 -6.48 -26.88
N ALA A 262 0.26 -6.08 -25.86
CA ALA A 262 1.67 -5.78 -25.97
C ALA A 262 2.40 -5.86 -24.63
N VAL A 263 3.73 -5.94 -24.69
CA VAL A 263 4.65 -5.74 -23.56
C VAL A 263 5.41 -4.43 -23.77
N LEU A 264 5.62 -3.67 -22.70
CA LEU A 264 6.43 -2.46 -22.70
C LEU A 264 7.77 -2.72 -22.01
N CYS A 265 8.85 -2.48 -22.72
CA CYS A 265 10.21 -2.77 -22.29
C CYS A 265 11.02 -1.49 -22.09
N ALA A 266 11.86 -1.48 -21.07
CA ALA A 266 12.80 -0.39 -20.77
C ALA A 266 14.25 -0.92 -20.86
N PRO A 267 15.20 -0.10 -21.34
CA PRO A 267 16.62 -0.46 -21.26
C PRO A 267 17.07 -0.48 -19.80
N ALA A 268 17.91 -1.45 -19.44
CA ALA A 268 18.56 -1.51 -18.14
C ALA A 268 19.88 -0.73 -18.16
N ARG A 269 20.24 -0.14 -17.01
CA ARG A 269 21.54 0.51 -16.80
C ARG A 269 22.66 -0.48 -16.46
N VAL A 270 22.31 -1.74 -16.20
CA VAL A 270 23.24 -2.83 -15.89
C VAL A 270 23.08 -3.96 -16.93
N ALA A 271 24.11 -4.77 -17.09
CA ALA A 271 24.05 -5.92 -17.98
C ALA A 271 23.06 -6.97 -17.46
N LEU A 272 22.05 -7.31 -18.27
CA LEU A 272 21.06 -8.33 -17.94
C LEU A 272 21.41 -9.65 -18.64
N ALA A 273 21.77 -10.67 -17.87
CA ALA A 273 22.15 -11.98 -18.42
C ALA A 273 21.72 -13.19 -17.57
N GLY A 274 20.96 -13.00 -16.48
CA GLY A 274 20.61 -14.09 -15.56
C GLY A 274 19.79 -15.21 -16.20
N GLU A 275 19.89 -16.39 -15.57
CA GLU A 275 19.08 -17.57 -15.87
C GLU A 275 17.58 -17.25 -15.80
N GLY A 276 16.80 -17.89 -16.67
CA GLY A 276 15.37 -17.67 -16.78
C GLY A 276 14.53 -18.84 -16.28
N ARG A 277 13.34 -18.53 -15.75
CA ARG A 277 12.31 -19.50 -15.37
C ARG A 277 10.92 -18.98 -15.70
N THR A 278 9.99 -19.89 -15.94
CA THR A 278 8.61 -19.56 -16.29
C THR A 278 7.70 -19.81 -15.10
N LEU A 279 6.85 -18.83 -14.79
CA LEU A 279 5.84 -18.89 -13.76
C LEU A 279 4.46 -18.87 -14.40
N TRP A 280 3.54 -19.70 -13.91
CA TRP A 280 2.21 -19.86 -14.50
C TRP A 280 1.15 -19.27 -13.59
N ASP A 281 0.26 -18.45 -14.14
CA ASP A 281 -0.97 -18.00 -13.48
C ASP A 281 -2.23 -18.68 -14.06
N ASP A 282 -2.10 -19.47 -15.13
CA ASP A 282 -3.22 -20.21 -15.74
C ASP A 282 -3.71 -21.43 -14.93
N ARG A 283 -2.93 -21.86 -13.93
CA ARG A 283 -3.16 -23.08 -13.13
C ARG A 283 -3.03 -22.90 -11.62
N GLY A 284 -2.96 -21.66 -11.15
CA GLY A 284 -2.83 -21.34 -9.73
C GLY A 284 -1.93 -20.13 -9.46
N ASP A 285 -1.79 -19.76 -8.19
CA ASP A 285 -0.85 -18.73 -7.76
C ASP A 285 0.60 -19.26 -7.80
N SER A 286 1.45 -18.59 -8.57
CA SER A 286 2.90 -18.74 -8.60
C SER A 286 3.56 -17.50 -7.98
N ARG A 287 3.59 -17.43 -6.64
CA ARG A 287 4.18 -16.32 -5.88
C ARG A 287 5.31 -16.78 -4.94
N PRO A 288 6.27 -15.91 -4.60
CA PRO A 288 7.27 -16.21 -3.60
C PRO A 288 6.67 -16.57 -2.23
N ALA A 289 7.24 -17.57 -1.56
CA ALA A 289 6.80 -17.97 -0.21
C ALA A 289 7.01 -16.88 0.85
N SER A 290 7.89 -15.90 0.59
CA SER A 290 8.07 -14.70 1.42
C SER A 290 6.81 -13.82 1.50
N GLY A 291 5.87 -13.97 0.55
CA GLY A 291 4.64 -13.18 0.49
C GLY A 291 4.84 -11.72 0.07
N GLU A 292 6.06 -11.32 -0.29
CA GLU A 292 6.40 -9.96 -0.74
C GLU A 292 5.48 -9.48 -1.88
N GLY A 293 5.13 -8.20 -1.86
CA GLY A 293 4.16 -7.62 -2.79
C GLY A 293 2.69 -7.91 -2.46
N GLY A 294 2.36 -8.89 -1.61
CA GLY A 294 1.00 -9.16 -1.14
C GLY A 294 0.03 -9.69 -2.20
N ASP A 295 -1.27 -9.58 -1.95
CA ASP A 295 -2.34 -9.93 -2.90
C ASP A 295 -2.71 -8.73 -3.78
N TYR A 296 -1.93 -8.49 -4.84
CA TYR A 296 -2.09 -7.34 -5.75
C TYR A 296 -3.19 -7.52 -6.83
N ALA A 297 -3.91 -8.64 -6.81
CA ALA A 297 -4.98 -8.93 -7.75
C ALA A 297 -5.97 -9.91 -7.11
N LYS A 298 -6.69 -9.44 -6.09
CA LYS A 298 -7.61 -10.25 -5.29
C LYS A 298 -8.63 -10.96 -6.17
N GLY A 299 -8.79 -12.27 -5.96
CA GLY A 299 -9.70 -13.13 -6.73
C GLY A 299 -9.13 -13.66 -8.05
N TYR A 300 -7.89 -13.30 -8.43
CA TYR A 300 -7.23 -13.77 -9.63
C TYR A 300 -5.92 -14.47 -9.31
N HIS A 301 -5.57 -15.46 -10.13
CA HIS A 301 -4.26 -16.10 -10.06
C HIS A 301 -3.14 -15.13 -10.48
N LYS A 302 -1.93 -15.36 -9.95
CA LYS A 302 -0.78 -14.46 -10.08
C LYS A 302 0.47 -15.22 -10.45
N ALA A 303 1.28 -14.64 -11.33
CA ALA A 303 2.65 -15.05 -11.54
C ALA A 303 3.57 -13.89 -11.15
N GLN A 304 4.50 -14.14 -10.22
CA GLN A 304 5.36 -13.12 -9.64
C GLN A 304 6.81 -13.60 -9.53
N CYS A 305 7.72 -12.88 -10.17
CA CYS A 305 9.16 -13.08 -10.01
C CYS A 305 9.62 -12.70 -8.58
N ARG A 306 10.75 -13.25 -8.14
CA ARG A 306 11.37 -12.89 -6.86
C ARG A 306 11.97 -11.48 -6.89
N ALA A 307 12.21 -10.88 -5.73
CA ALA A 307 12.87 -9.59 -5.63
C ALA A 307 14.27 -9.52 -6.28
N ASP A 308 14.98 -10.64 -6.43
CA ASP A 308 16.27 -10.75 -7.12
C ASP A 308 16.15 -11.06 -8.62
N GLU A 309 14.93 -10.98 -9.18
CA GLU A 309 14.63 -11.25 -10.59
C GLU A 309 13.98 -10.05 -11.28
N TYR A 310 13.85 -10.09 -12.60
CA TYR A 310 13.06 -9.16 -13.39
C TYR A 310 12.15 -9.92 -14.36
N ALA A 311 11.00 -9.36 -14.68
CA ALA A 311 10.14 -9.89 -15.73
C ALA A 311 10.73 -9.54 -17.11
N ALA A 312 10.88 -10.55 -17.96
CA ALA A 312 11.46 -10.45 -19.29
C ALA A 312 10.45 -10.72 -20.42
N GLY A 313 9.32 -11.37 -20.13
CA GLY A 313 8.25 -11.57 -21.11
C GLY A 313 6.96 -12.12 -20.51
N ILE A 314 5.88 -12.04 -21.29
CA ILE A 314 4.55 -12.62 -20.99
C ILE A 314 4.20 -13.63 -22.10
N ALA A 315 3.65 -14.77 -21.69
CA ALA A 315 3.07 -15.74 -22.60
C ALA A 315 1.55 -15.79 -22.45
N PHE A 316 0.88 -16.05 -23.56
CA PHE A 316 -0.56 -16.20 -23.67
C PHE A 316 -0.90 -17.13 -24.83
N SER A 317 -2.12 -17.68 -24.86
CA SER A 317 -2.57 -18.49 -25.98
C SER A 317 -3.99 -18.16 -26.42
N THR A 318 -4.20 -18.17 -27.74
CA THR A 318 -5.52 -18.03 -28.38
C THR A 318 -5.96 -19.33 -29.05
N ALA A 319 -5.37 -20.47 -28.63
CA ALA A 319 -5.85 -21.78 -29.03
C ALA A 319 -7.30 -21.99 -28.59
N ILE A 320 -7.98 -22.98 -29.17
CA ILE A 320 -9.36 -23.31 -28.84
C ILE A 320 -9.52 -23.47 -27.32
N GLY A 321 -10.47 -22.72 -26.74
CA GLY A 321 -10.72 -22.69 -25.29
C GLY A 321 -9.89 -21.68 -24.50
N ARG A 322 -9.00 -20.90 -25.14
CA ARG A 322 -8.21 -19.84 -24.49
C ARG A 322 -8.50 -18.47 -25.09
N SER A 323 -8.67 -17.47 -24.22
CA SER A 323 -9.06 -16.11 -24.59
C SER A 323 -7.87 -15.16 -24.84
N GLY A 324 -6.63 -15.68 -24.82
CA GLY A 324 -5.42 -14.88 -25.00
C GLY A 324 -5.04 -14.04 -23.79
N THR A 325 -5.50 -14.42 -22.60
CA THR A 325 -5.12 -13.76 -21.33
C THR A 325 -3.66 -14.02 -20.98
N PRO A 326 -3.05 -13.22 -20.09
CA PRO A 326 -1.77 -13.63 -19.51
C PRO A 326 -1.91 -15.03 -18.90
N ASP A 327 -0.99 -15.91 -19.26
CA ASP A 327 -0.95 -17.31 -18.81
C ASP A 327 0.39 -17.67 -18.15
N ALA A 328 1.47 -16.96 -18.51
CA ALA A 328 2.77 -17.14 -17.88
C ALA A 328 3.64 -15.88 -17.90
N LEU A 329 4.53 -15.77 -16.90
CA LEU A 329 5.54 -14.74 -16.76
C LEU A 329 6.94 -15.36 -16.87
N TYR A 330 7.79 -14.78 -17.72
CA TYR A 330 9.19 -15.18 -17.81
C TYR A 330 10.04 -14.32 -16.89
N CYS A 331 10.60 -14.94 -15.85
CA CYS A 331 11.42 -14.29 -14.84
C CYS A 331 12.89 -14.61 -15.10
N ARG A 332 13.76 -13.61 -15.00
CA ARG A 332 15.21 -13.79 -15.13
C ARG A 332 15.93 -13.18 -13.94
N ARG A 333 17.03 -13.80 -13.49
CA ARG A 333 17.83 -13.25 -12.39
C ARG A 333 18.45 -11.91 -12.74
N LEU A 334 18.44 -10.99 -11.77
CA LEU A 334 19.28 -9.80 -11.80
C LEU A 334 20.76 -10.20 -11.70
N PRO A 335 21.70 -9.39 -12.23
CA PRO A 335 23.11 -9.56 -11.92
C PRO A 335 23.32 -9.41 -10.41
N GLY A 336 24.10 -10.31 -9.82
CA GLY A 336 24.50 -10.26 -8.41
C GLY A 336 25.57 -9.22 -8.13
#